data_AF-A0A1S2Z2D5-F1
#
_entry.id   AF-A0A1S2Z2D5-F1
#
_cell.length_a   1.000
_cell.length_b   1.000
_cell.length_c   1.000
_cell.angle_alpha   90.00
_cell.angle_beta   90.00
_cell.angle_gamma   90.00
#
_symmetry.space_group_name_H-M   'P 1'
#
loop_
_entity.id
_entity.type
_entity.pdbx_description
1 polymer ?
#
loop_
_entity_poly.entity_id
_entity_poly.type
_entity_poly.pdbx_seq_one_letter_code
_entity_poly.pdbx_strand_id
1 'polypeptide(L)'
;MSALVLYRYELGRQPTNTKLSINKTIRRIRVQGSTVKWKTLRLNTGNFSWGSEVVTRKTRLLDVVYNPLNNELVRTHTLVKSAIVQVDDAPFRQWYLQHYGVEIGRKKKSAA
;
A
#
# COMPACT_ATOMS: atom_id res chain seq x y z
N MET A 1 -13.27 17.90 41.39
CA MET A 1 -12.55 17.62 40.13
C MET A 1 -12.78 16.14 39.82
N SER A 2 -13.89 15.85 39.15
CA SER A 2 -14.40 14.47 39.00
C SER A 2 -13.62 13.75 37.90
N ALA A 3 -13.03 12.61 38.21
CA ALA A 3 -12.43 11.74 37.21
C ALA A 3 -13.56 11.15 36.35
N LEU A 4 -13.67 11.59 35.10
CA LEU A 4 -14.49 10.91 34.10
C LEU A 4 -13.95 9.48 33.97
N VAL A 5 -14.75 8.50 34.36
CA VAL A 5 -14.47 7.09 34.13
C VAL A 5 -14.59 6.84 32.62
N LEU A 6 -13.45 6.65 31.95
CA LEU A 6 -13.45 6.27 30.54
C LEU A 6 -13.92 4.83 30.40
N TYR A 7 -15.07 4.66 29.75
CA TYR A 7 -15.62 3.33 29.50
C TYR A 7 -14.84 2.61 28.39
N ARG A 8 -14.76 1.29 28.51
CA ARG A 8 -14.00 0.45 27.57
C ARG A 8 -14.50 0.55 26.11
N TYR A 9 -15.75 0.97 25.89
CA TYR A 9 -16.33 1.16 24.56
C TYR A 9 -15.85 2.45 23.86
N GLU A 10 -15.26 3.40 24.59
CA GLU A 10 -14.72 4.66 24.05
C GLU A 10 -13.21 4.59 23.74
N LEU A 11 -12.62 3.38 23.83
CA LEU A 11 -11.17 3.21 23.81
C LEU A 11 -10.57 3.45 22.42
N GLY A 12 -9.74 4.49 22.30
CA GLY A 12 -8.85 4.74 21.17
C GLY A 12 -7.61 3.83 21.17
N ARG A 13 -6.90 3.77 20.03
CA ARG A 13 -5.64 3.02 19.91
C ARG A 13 -4.62 3.80 19.11
N GLN A 14 -3.34 3.59 19.41
CA GLN A 14 -2.24 4.21 18.69
C GLN A 14 -2.34 3.93 17.17
N PRO A 15 -2.06 4.91 16.30
CA PRO A 15 -1.92 4.70 14.86
C PRO A 15 -0.84 3.67 14.51
N THR A 16 -0.85 3.27 13.26
CA THR A 16 -0.05 2.16 12.76
C THR A 16 1.28 2.59 12.15
N ASN A 17 1.31 3.74 11.46
CA ASN A 17 2.49 4.29 10.77
C ASN A 17 3.24 3.22 9.95
N THR A 18 2.49 2.52 9.11
CA THR A 18 2.96 1.45 8.21
C THR A 18 4.17 1.89 7.40
N LYS A 19 5.31 1.23 7.59
CA LYS A 19 6.54 1.53 6.85
C LYS A 19 6.76 0.60 5.68
N LEU A 20 7.37 1.14 4.63
CA LEU A 20 7.89 0.34 3.54
C LEU A 20 9.10 -0.48 4.04
N SER A 21 9.00 -1.80 3.98
CA SER A 21 10.11 -2.70 4.34
C SER A 21 9.86 -4.10 3.81
N ILE A 22 10.94 -4.79 3.43
CA ILE A 22 10.92 -6.19 3.02
C ILE A 22 10.41 -7.10 4.14
N ASN A 23 10.72 -6.75 5.39
CA ASN A 23 10.32 -7.53 6.56
C ASN A 23 8.85 -7.30 6.89
N LYS A 24 7.98 -8.07 6.24
CA LYS A 24 6.53 -8.04 6.47
C LYS A 24 6.22 -8.31 7.94
N THR A 25 5.54 -7.38 8.59
CA THR A 25 5.14 -7.52 10.00
C THR A 25 3.69 -7.11 10.15
N ILE A 26 2.86 -8.04 10.59
CA ILE A 26 1.43 -7.82 10.83
C ILE A 26 1.10 -8.32 12.23
N ARG A 27 0.44 -7.48 13.03
CA ARG A 27 -0.02 -7.82 14.38
C ARG A 27 -1.52 -8.05 14.37
N ARG A 28 -1.94 -9.11 15.04
CA ARG A 28 -3.35 -9.40 15.29
C ARG A 28 -3.84 -8.57 16.47
N ILE A 29 -4.97 -7.89 16.34
CA ILE A 29 -5.60 -7.14 17.43
C ILE A 29 -7.01 -7.67 17.65
N ARG A 30 -7.28 -8.17 18.86
CA ARG A 30 -8.64 -8.50 19.31
C ARG A 30 -9.41 -7.20 19.57
N VAL A 31 -10.61 -7.11 19.01
CA VAL A 31 -11.56 -6.02 19.27
C VAL A 31 -12.83 -6.56 19.95
N GLN A 32 -13.74 -5.66 20.35
CA GLN A 32 -15.03 -6.01 20.92
C GLN A 32 -15.86 -6.83 19.90
N GLY A 33 -16.75 -7.70 20.38
CA GLY A 33 -17.59 -8.52 19.50
C GLY A 33 -16.88 -9.70 18.85
N SER A 34 -15.78 -10.19 19.43
CA SER A 34 -15.00 -11.34 18.94
C SER A 34 -14.34 -11.15 17.56
N THR A 35 -14.41 -9.95 16.97
CA THR A 35 -13.75 -9.65 15.71
C THR A 35 -12.26 -9.37 15.92
N VAL A 36 -11.49 -9.52 14.85
CA VAL A 36 -10.05 -9.29 14.82
C VAL A 36 -9.73 -8.25 13.74
N LYS A 37 -8.90 -7.26 14.10
CA LYS A 37 -8.31 -6.32 13.14
C LYS A 37 -6.82 -6.63 12.95
N TRP A 38 -6.36 -6.60 11.72
CA TRP A 38 -4.95 -6.80 11.37
C TRP A 38 -4.25 -5.45 11.28
N LYS A 39 -3.32 -5.20 12.22
CA LYS A 39 -2.51 -3.99 12.24
C LYS A 39 -1.17 -4.27 11.59
N THR A 40 -1.02 -3.83 10.36
CA THR A 40 0.21 -4.03 9.59
C THR A 40 1.26 -3.01 9.98
N LEU A 41 2.48 -3.37 10.37
CA LEU A 41 3.52 -2.39 10.69
C LEU A 41 4.49 -2.15 9.52
N ARG A 42 4.74 -3.21 8.74
CA ARG A 42 5.71 -3.19 7.64
C ARG A 42 5.21 -4.01 6.46
N LEU A 43 5.28 -3.47 5.25
CA LEU A 43 4.95 -4.13 3.99
C LEU A 43 5.86 -3.66 2.87
N ASN A 44 6.04 -4.52 1.85
CA ASN A 44 6.71 -4.19 0.60
C ASN A 44 5.89 -4.58 -0.64
N THR A 45 4.78 -5.30 -0.48
CA THR A 45 4.00 -5.86 -1.59
C THR A 45 2.52 -5.59 -1.38
N GLY A 46 1.81 -5.35 -2.48
CA GLY A 46 0.39 -5.09 -2.51
C GLY A 46 -0.26 -5.73 -3.74
N ASN A 47 -1.59 -5.81 -3.75
CA ASN A 47 -2.34 -6.18 -4.96
C ASN A 47 -2.83 -4.89 -5.63
N PHE A 48 -2.43 -4.66 -6.87
CA PHE A 48 -2.77 -3.47 -7.63
C PHE A 48 -3.63 -3.85 -8.83
N SER A 49 -4.58 -2.98 -9.16
CA SER A 49 -5.49 -3.17 -10.29
C SER A 49 -5.16 -2.18 -11.40
N TRP A 50 -5.06 -2.69 -12.62
CA TRP A 50 -5.06 -1.89 -13.83
C TRP A 50 -6.50 -1.81 -14.35
N GLY A 51 -7.13 -0.65 -14.16
CA GLY A 51 -8.57 -0.47 -14.38
C GLY A 51 -9.03 -0.63 -15.84
N SER A 52 -8.25 -0.17 -16.83
CA SER A 52 -8.62 -0.29 -18.25
C SER A 52 -8.59 -1.73 -18.74
N GLU A 53 -7.65 -2.53 -18.24
CA GLU A 53 -7.46 -3.94 -18.62
C GLU A 53 -8.18 -4.92 -17.68
N VAL A 54 -8.82 -4.42 -16.62
CA VAL A 54 -9.52 -5.20 -15.59
C VAL A 54 -8.62 -6.33 -15.01
N VAL A 55 -7.34 -6.03 -14.82
CA VAL A 55 -6.34 -7.00 -14.35
C VAL A 55 -5.82 -6.61 -12.98
N THR A 56 -5.68 -7.60 -12.10
CA THR A 56 -5.06 -7.41 -10.78
C THR A 56 -3.82 -8.25 -10.66
N ARG A 57 -2.73 -7.66 -10.17
CA ARG A 57 -1.47 -8.36 -9.93
C ARG A 57 -0.84 -7.93 -8.62
N LYS A 58 -0.24 -8.91 -7.95
CA LYS A 58 0.59 -8.66 -6.78
C LYS A 58 1.95 -8.14 -7.24
N THR A 59 2.31 -6.96 -6.77
CA THR A 59 3.54 -6.27 -7.17
C THR A 59 4.25 -5.69 -5.95
N ARG A 60 5.52 -5.32 -6.15
CA ARG A 60 6.31 -4.64 -5.12
C ARG A 60 6.05 -3.14 -5.15
N LEU A 61 5.93 -2.57 -3.96
CA LEU A 61 5.93 -1.13 -3.71
C LEU A 61 7.38 -0.62 -3.72
N LEU A 62 7.64 0.41 -4.52
CA LEU A 62 8.97 1.01 -4.64
C LEU A 62 9.10 2.19 -3.68
N ASP A 63 8.18 3.16 -3.80
CA ASP A 63 8.23 4.39 -3.01
C ASP A 63 6.83 5.03 -2.86
N VAL A 64 6.67 5.89 -1.85
CA VAL A 64 5.57 6.84 -1.68
C VAL A 64 6.02 8.19 -2.23
N VAL A 65 5.37 8.68 -3.28
CA VAL A 65 5.77 9.92 -3.97
C VAL A 65 5.03 11.13 -3.44
N TYR A 66 3.74 10.95 -3.14
CA TYR A 66 2.88 12.07 -2.77
C TYR A 66 1.78 11.65 -1.81
N ASN A 67 1.43 12.57 -0.92
CA ASN A 67 0.27 12.44 -0.05
C ASN A 67 -0.39 13.82 0.12
N PRO A 68 -1.71 13.96 -0.11
CA PRO A 68 -2.37 15.26 -0.15
C PRO A 68 -2.47 15.97 1.20
N LEU A 69 -2.44 15.23 2.31
CA LEU A 69 -2.71 15.79 3.65
C LEU A 69 -1.44 16.22 4.41
N ASN A 70 -0.33 15.51 4.19
CA ASN A 70 0.89 15.71 4.97
C ASN A 70 2.11 15.17 4.22
N ASN A 71 3.14 16.01 4.08
CA ASN A 71 4.40 15.69 3.39
C ASN A 71 5.38 14.87 4.25
N GLU A 72 5.24 14.87 5.58
CA GLU A 72 6.08 14.04 6.45
C GLU A 72 5.87 12.54 6.20
N LEU A 73 4.68 12.17 5.72
CA LEU A 73 4.38 10.79 5.37
C LEU A 73 5.13 10.33 4.13
N VAL A 74 5.40 11.25 3.20
CA VAL A 74 6.23 11.01 2.00
C VAL A 74 7.68 10.82 2.42
N ARG A 75 8.23 11.77 3.20
CA ARG A 75 9.63 11.75 3.67
C ARG A 75 10.00 10.48 4.43
N THR A 76 9.02 9.89 5.11
CA THR A 76 9.25 8.73 5.96
C THR A 76 8.70 7.42 5.37
N HIS A 77 8.32 7.43 4.09
CA HIS A 77 7.76 6.29 3.35
C HIS A 77 6.64 5.57 4.10
N THR A 78 5.69 6.35 4.62
CA THR A 78 4.54 5.83 5.38
C THR A 78 3.37 5.57 4.45
N LEU A 79 2.86 4.33 4.46
CA LEU A 79 1.69 3.95 3.66
C LEU A 79 0.41 4.37 4.38
N VAL A 80 -0.42 5.17 3.72
CA VAL A 80 -1.77 5.56 4.22
C VAL A 80 -2.75 5.43 3.06
N LYS A 81 -4.05 5.30 3.36
CA LYS A 81 -5.09 5.45 2.34
C LYS A 81 -4.91 6.82 1.68
N SER A 82 -5.02 6.88 0.36
CA SER A 82 -4.76 8.05 -0.51
C SER A 82 -3.30 8.41 -0.78
N ALA A 83 -2.33 7.63 -0.31
CA ALA A 83 -0.94 7.83 -0.72
C ALA A 83 -0.76 7.44 -2.21
N ILE A 84 -0.11 8.30 -2.99
CA ILE A 84 0.32 7.98 -4.35
C ILE A 84 1.68 7.28 -4.27
N VAL A 85 1.75 6.08 -4.84
CA VAL A 85 2.90 5.18 -4.72
C VAL A 85 3.43 4.79 -6.09
N GLN A 86 4.74 4.59 -6.17
CA GLN A 86 5.39 3.93 -7.30
C GLN A 86 5.39 2.42 -7.10
N VAL A 87 5.09 1.71 -8.17
CA VAL A 87 4.89 0.26 -8.19
C VAL A 87 5.75 -0.34 -9.29
N ASP A 88 6.28 -1.53 -9.04
CA ASP A 88 7.00 -2.33 -10.03
C ASP A 88 6.09 -2.77 -11.19
N ASP A 89 6.55 -2.56 -12.42
CA ASP A 89 5.82 -2.79 -13.67
C ASP A 89 5.98 -4.21 -14.23
N ALA A 90 7.01 -4.95 -13.80
CA ALA A 90 7.34 -6.28 -14.30
C ALA A 90 6.15 -7.25 -14.45
N PRO A 91 5.29 -7.46 -13.43
CA PRO A 91 4.17 -8.40 -13.54
C PRO A 91 3.05 -7.94 -14.49
N PHE A 92 2.89 -6.63 -14.69
CA PHE A 92 1.92 -6.11 -15.65
C PHE A 92 2.46 -6.17 -17.08
N ARG A 93 3.74 -5.85 -17.27
CA ARG A 93 4.42 -5.97 -18.56
C ARG A 93 4.44 -7.42 -19.05
N GLN A 94 4.74 -8.37 -18.17
CA GLN A 94 4.73 -9.79 -18.51
C GLN A 94 3.31 -10.26 -18.91
N TRP A 95 2.29 -9.83 -18.17
CA TRP A 95 0.91 -10.16 -18.51
C TRP A 95 0.49 -9.58 -19.86
N TYR A 96 0.83 -8.32 -20.12
CA TYR A 96 0.48 -7.66 -21.38
C TYR A 96 1.12 -8.34 -22.59
N LEU A 97 2.39 -8.75 -22.45
CA LEU A 97 3.10 -9.51 -23.47
C LEU A 97 2.45 -10.86 -23.74
N GLN A 98 1.97 -11.56 -22.71
CA GLN A 98 1.28 -12.84 -22.88
C GLN A 98 -0.13 -12.66 -23.46
N HIS A 99 -0.82 -11.57 -23.13
CA HIS A 99 -2.20 -11.35 -23.55
C HIS A 99 -2.31 -10.80 -24.98
N TYR A 100 -1.45 -9.85 -25.34
CA TYR A 100 -1.48 -9.18 -26.63
C TYR A 100 -0.30 -9.51 -27.55
N GLY A 101 0.75 -10.17 -27.06
CA GLY A 101 1.96 -10.45 -27.84
C GLY A 101 2.85 -9.22 -28.08
N VAL A 102 2.57 -8.09 -27.42
CA VAL A 102 3.27 -6.82 -27.64
C VAL A 102 4.22 -6.52 -26.46
N GLU A 103 5.48 -6.21 -26.78
CA GLU A 103 6.44 -5.76 -25.76
C GLU A 103 6.25 -4.27 -25.43
N ILE A 104 5.77 -3.96 -24.22
CA ILE A 104 5.75 -2.59 -23.69
C ILE A 104 7.18 -2.18 -23.30
N GLY A 105 7.59 -0.95 -23.65
CA GLY A 105 8.83 -0.34 -23.14
C GLY A 105 10.03 -0.32 -24.09
N ARG A 106 9.92 -0.85 -25.32
CA ARG A 106 10.91 -0.55 -26.37
C ARG A 106 10.64 0.86 -26.93
N LYS A 107 11.44 1.86 -26.52
CA LYS A 107 11.55 3.09 -27.31
C LYS A 107 12.11 2.69 -28.69
N LYS A 108 11.34 2.85 -29.76
CA LYS A 108 11.90 2.84 -31.12
C LYS A 108 13.02 3.89 -31.12
N LYS A 109 14.27 3.47 -31.36
CA LYS A 109 15.31 4.43 -31.75
C LYS A 109 14.78 5.08 -33.03
N SER A 110 14.49 6.38 -32.99
CA SER A 110 14.32 7.14 -34.22
C SER A 110 15.61 6.93 -35.02
N ALA A 111 15.51 6.28 -36.17
CA ALA A 111 16.59 6.28 -37.13
C ALA A 111 16.80 7.76 -37.51
N ALA A 112 17.92 8.31 -37.05
CA ALA A 112 18.48 9.53 -37.62
C ALA A 112 19.19 9.16 -38.93
#